data_AF-A0A953XM57-F1
#
_entry.id   AF-A0A953XM57-F1
#
_cell.length_a   1.000
_cell.length_b   1.000
_cell.length_c   1.000
_cell.angle_alpha   90.00
_cell.angle_beta   90.00
_cell.angle_gamma   90.00
#
_symmetry.space_group_name_H-M   'P 1'
#
loop_
_entity.id
_entity.type
_entity.pdbx_description
1 polymer ?
#
loop_
_entity_poly.entity_id
_entity_poly.type
_entity_poly.pdbx_seq_one_letter_code
_entity_poly.pdbx_strand_id
1 'polypeptide(L)'
;MRKAIATLAVVTVAVLLSSALQANFTMFDLAKDSMFIARGEFTSLNRTAAGDRLTLRCDELIKGDLAAGSEVTLEAFEPAPADEALGREVIVCFNLINGKHYFLYHPFAQRSFTFGDGPDDQVPNALDQDEQSIRNFMAINAPHQEVILTELRKRLEMQDSGYEGEYDKALINEWKAELLKQVTWAGTRAAKDAAKALVEHKLFKGTCTVDELRAVGQQVTHSQVGSLERAYELELIRQEPSAHPTLEEQLNMLREETSQSCVGKLSSLMNQVENREAVLAGVGMMAQDANMPAQSRVNALQMLQALKDTAGLPYVHAAIQGELERGPDANKDVLRRAFSALRSTPSETNVDIIEASLDSDYVKESWELQQRAWVAYAMIDSEETNATITAKCNESFSNKGLHKFFQKLLPTNKIIRKLIIIHPED
;
A
#
# COMPACT_ATOMS: atom_id res chain seq x y z
N MET A 1 4.14 -12.38 -28.89
CA MET A 1 5.12 -11.28 -28.70
C MET A 1 4.48 -9.94 -28.40
N ARG A 2 3.55 -9.42 -29.22
CA ARG A 2 2.86 -8.13 -28.94
C ARG A 2 2.12 -8.07 -27.59
N LYS A 3 1.53 -9.17 -27.11
CA LYS A 3 0.87 -9.23 -25.77
C LYS A 3 1.86 -9.26 -24.60
N ALA A 4 2.97 -10.00 -24.71
CA ALA A 4 4.00 -10.01 -23.67
C ALA A 4 4.71 -8.65 -23.55
N ILE A 5 4.92 -7.95 -24.68
CA ILE A 5 5.43 -6.58 -24.70
C ILE A 5 4.40 -5.59 -24.15
N ALA A 6 3.09 -5.82 -24.35
CA ALA A 6 2.05 -4.99 -23.76
C ALA A 6 1.88 -5.22 -22.25
N THR A 7 2.01 -6.45 -21.75
CA THR A 7 1.97 -6.73 -20.30
C THR A 7 3.27 -6.29 -19.61
N LEU A 8 4.43 -6.46 -20.24
CA LEU A 8 5.68 -5.86 -19.75
C LEU A 8 5.57 -4.32 -19.82
N ALA A 9 5.01 -3.73 -20.88
CA ALA A 9 4.81 -2.30 -20.94
C ALA A 9 3.77 -1.82 -19.93
N VAL A 10 2.72 -2.57 -19.59
CA VAL A 10 1.74 -2.17 -18.57
C VAL A 10 2.28 -2.38 -17.16
N VAL A 11 3.08 -3.41 -16.89
CA VAL A 11 3.75 -3.59 -15.60
C VAL A 11 4.92 -2.62 -15.46
N THR A 12 5.67 -2.34 -16.52
CA THR A 12 6.75 -1.35 -16.52
C THR A 12 6.21 0.07 -16.58
N VAL A 13 5.05 0.35 -17.19
CA VAL A 13 4.38 1.67 -17.12
C VAL A 13 3.59 1.82 -15.82
N ALA A 14 3.02 0.77 -15.24
CA ALA A 14 2.44 0.84 -13.89
C ALA A 14 3.53 0.93 -12.82
N VAL A 15 4.66 0.25 -12.98
CA VAL A 15 5.84 0.37 -12.11
C VAL A 15 6.58 1.66 -12.36
N LEU A 16 6.66 2.20 -13.59
CA LEU A 16 7.24 3.53 -13.86
C LEU A 16 6.27 4.67 -13.51
N LEU A 17 4.96 4.49 -13.59
CA LEU A 17 3.97 5.47 -13.11
C LEU A 17 3.79 5.37 -11.59
N SER A 18 3.96 4.18 -10.97
CA SER A 18 4.02 4.06 -9.52
C SER A 18 5.37 4.52 -9.00
N SER A 19 6.48 4.25 -9.69
CA SER A 19 7.83 4.68 -9.25
C SER A 19 8.18 6.12 -9.63
N ALA A 20 7.51 6.74 -10.60
CA ALA A 20 7.69 8.16 -10.93
C ALA A 20 6.69 9.12 -10.26
N LEU A 21 5.80 8.62 -9.38
CA LEU A 21 4.90 9.47 -8.59
C LEU A 21 5.03 9.35 -7.08
N GLN A 22 5.90 8.48 -6.53
CA GLN A 22 5.69 8.03 -5.15
C GLN A 22 6.78 8.33 -4.13
N ALA A 23 7.80 9.13 -4.43
CA ALA A 23 8.70 9.65 -3.39
C ALA A 23 8.72 11.19 -3.37
N ASN A 24 8.91 11.77 -2.17
CA ASN A 24 9.50 13.10 -1.91
C ASN A 24 8.57 14.29 -1.59
N PHE A 25 7.44 14.11 -0.93
CA PHE A 25 6.80 15.28 -0.31
C PHE A 25 6.16 14.95 1.02
N THR A 26 6.72 15.54 2.08
CA THR A 26 6.38 15.32 3.48
C THR A 26 6.28 16.67 4.19
N MET A 27 5.62 16.73 5.36
CA MET A 27 5.65 17.94 6.21
C MET A 27 7.08 18.39 6.58
N PHE A 28 8.02 17.45 6.64
CA PHE A 28 9.45 17.73 6.78
C PHE A 28 10.00 18.51 5.58
N ASP A 29 9.75 18.05 4.35
CA ASP A 29 10.17 18.74 3.12
C ASP A 29 9.54 20.14 3.04
N LEU A 30 8.29 20.27 3.48
CA LEU A 30 7.60 21.55 3.56
C LEU A 30 8.32 22.55 4.45
N ALA A 31 8.59 22.16 5.69
CA ALA A 31 9.25 23.02 6.66
C ALA A 31 10.70 23.35 6.24
N LYS A 32 11.41 22.40 5.61
CA LYS A 32 12.80 22.56 5.19
C LYS A 32 12.93 23.45 3.95
N ASP A 33 12.19 23.16 2.89
CA ASP A 33 12.49 23.67 1.55
C ASP A 33 11.70 24.92 1.17
N SER A 34 10.58 25.21 1.86
CA SER A 34 9.71 26.34 1.51
C SER A 34 10.28 27.69 1.98
N MET A 35 10.19 28.73 1.16
CA MET A 35 10.50 30.10 1.56
C MET A 35 9.36 30.69 2.38
N PHE A 36 8.12 30.41 1.98
CA PHE A 36 6.90 30.87 2.65
C PHE A 36 5.99 29.68 2.96
N ILE A 37 5.35 29.75 4.13
CA ILE A 37 4.28 28.84 4.53
C ILE A 37 3.20 29.69 5.16
N ALA A 38 1.98 29.61 4.63
CA ALA A 38 0.85 30.38 5.11
C ALA A 38 -0.38 29.50 5.27
N ARG A 39 -1.17 29.79 6.32
CA ARG A 39 -2.52 29.30 6.49
C ARG A 39 -3.48 30.35 5.97
N GLY A 40 -4.52 29.93 5.25
CA GLY A 40 -5.46 30.87 4.64
C GLY A 40 -6.45 30.17 3.73
N GLU A 41 -6.83 30.86 2.66
CA GLU A 41 -7.93 30.45 1.79
C GLU A 41 -7.61 30.76 0.32
N PHE A 42 -7.89 29.84 -0.60
CA PHE A 42 -7.84 30.15 -2.03
C PHE A 42 -9.06 30.99 -2.42
N THR A 43 -8.85 32.26 -2.78
CA THR A 43 -9.91 33.24 -3.06
C THR A 43 -10.24 33.37 -4.54
N SER A 44 -9.32 32.99 -5.43
CA SER A 44 -9.52 33.11 -6.87
C SER A 44 -8.79 32.03 -7.66
N LEU A 45 -9.39 31.64 -8.80
CA LEU A 45 -8.82 30.74 -9.79
C LEU A 45 -8.81 31.42 -11.15
N ASN A 46 -7.64 31.52 -11.77
CA ASN A 46 -7.46 32.01 -13.13
C ASN A 46 -6.92 30.89 -14.02
N ARG A 47 -7.76 30.42 -14.95
CA ARG A 47 -7.41 29.36 -15.89
C ARG A 47 -6.62 29.92 -17.07
N THR A 48 -5.38 29.48 -17.23
CA THR A 48 -4.50 29.94 -18.31
C THR A 48 -4.18 28.81 -19.30
N ALA A 49 -3.61 29.15 -20.46
CA ALA A 49 -3.16 28.15 -21.42
C ALA A 49 -2.03 27.23 -20.88
N ALA A 50 -1.34 27.65 -19.82
CA ALA A 50 -0.26 26.90 -19.18
C ALA A 50 -0.71 26.11 -17.95
N GLY A 51 -1.97 26.23 -17.53
CA GLY A 51 -2.51 25.63 -16.31
C GLY A 51 -3.29 26.61 -15.43
N ASP A 52 -3.60 26.18 -14.22
CA ASP A 52 -4.44 26.90 -13.26
C ASP A 52 -3.59 27.75 -12.31
N ARG A 53 -3.94 29.04 -12.16
CA ARG A 53 -3.34 29.95 -11.18
C ARG A 53 -4.30 30.17 -10.03
N LEU A 54 -3.85 29.90 -8.81
CA LEU A 54 -4.63 30.15 -7.60
C LEU A 54 -4.13 31.41 -6.89
N THR A 55 -5.06 32.24 -6.42
CA THR A 55 -4.76 33.32 -5.47
C THR A 55 -5.06 32.83 -4.07
N LEU A 56 -4.05 32.86 -3.21
CA LEU A 56 -4.15 32.57 -1.80
C LEU A 56 -4.23 33.88 -1.02
N ARG A 57 -5.24 34.03 -0.16
CA ARG A 57 -5.24 35.03 0.91
C ARG A 57 -4.53 34.43 2.11
N CYS A 58 -3.38 34.99 2.48
CA CYS A 58 -2.56 34.54 3.59
C CYS A 58 -3.09 35.11 4.91
N ASP A 59 -4.01 34.41 5.56
CA ASP A 59 -4.63 34.86 6.81
C ASP A 59 -3.65 34.80 7.99
N GLU A 60 -2.86 33.73 8.07
CA GLU A 60 -1.77 33.58 9.03
C GLU A 60 -0.47 33.15 8.35
N LEU A 61 0.64 33.74 8.75
CA LEU A 61 1.96 33.36 8.27
C LEU A 61 2.66 32.42 9.26
N ILE A 62 3.00 31.23 8.77
CA ILE A 62 3.75 30.21 9.54
C ILE A 62 5.26 30.38 9.30
N LYS A 63 5.68 30.65 8.05
CA LYS A 63 7.09 30.88 7.65
C LYS A 63 7.19 32.01 6.62
N GLY A 64 8.24 32.83 6.72
CA GLY A 64 8.53 33.95 5.82
C GLY A 64 8.15 35.31 6.43
N ASP A 65 8.02 36.35 5.60
CA ASP A 65 7.82 37.75 6.03
C ASP A 65 6.71 38.50 5.26
N LEU A 66 5.58 37.84 4.97
CA LEU A 66 4.40 38.48 4.37
C LEU A 66 3.51 39.15 5.43
N ALA A 67 2.83 40.25 5.05
CA ALA A 67 1.83 40.84 5.92
C ALA A 67 0.58 39.94 6.02
N ALA A 68 -0.02 39.84 7.20
CA ALA A 68 -1.30 39.14 7.36
C ALA A 68 -2.37 39.74 6.44
N GLY A 69 -3.15 38.88 5.79
CA GLY A 69 -4.13 39.25 4.76
C GLY A 69 -3.55 39.53 3.37
N SER A 70 -2.24 39.32 3.15
CA SER A 70 -1.63 39.47 1.81
C SER A 70 -2.23 38.47 0.82
N GLU A 71 -2.49 38.91 -0.41
CA GLU A 71 -2.87 38.02 -1.50
C GLU A 71 -1.66 37.67 -2.37
N VAL A 72 -1.40 36.38 -2.55
CA VAL A 72 -0.34 35.87 -3.42
C VAL A 72 -0.94 35.04 -4.54
N THR A 73 -0.58 35.35 -5.78
CA THR A 73 -0.97 34.53 -6.95
C THR A 73 0.15 33.55 -7.26
N LEU A 74 -0.16 32.26 -7.16
CA LEU A 74 0.73 31.15 -7.46
C LEU A 74 0.72 30.89 -8.97
N GLU A 75 1.92 30.71 -9.54
CA GLU A 75 2.10 30.40 -10.96
C GLU A 75 1.41 29.09 -11.35
N ALA A 76 1.12 28.98 -12.65
CA ALA A 76 0.21 27.97 -13.18
C ALA A 76 0.70 26.54 -12.93
N PHE A 77 -0.21 25.63 -12.55
CA PHE A 77 0.05 24.19 -12.37
C PHE A 77 -1.01 23.32 -13.07
N GLU A 78 -0.88 21.99 -12.98
CA GLU A 78 -1.79 21.06 -13.67
C GLU A 78 -3.28 21.31 -13.32
N PRO A 79 -4.22 21.29 -14.31
CA PRO A 79 -5.60 21.79 -14.17
C PRO A 79 -6.57 20.98 -13.27
N ALA A 80 -6.07 20.18 -12.33
CA ALA A 80 -6.88 19.23 -11.56
C ALA A 80 -7.07 19.69 -10.10
N PRO A 81 -8.12 19.19 -9.42
CA PRO A 81 -9.41 19.85 -9.17
C PRO A 81 -9.28 21.20 -8.42
N ALA A 82 -8.71 22.24 -9.06
CA ALA A 82 -8.48 23.54 -8.43
C ALA A 82 -9.78 24.28 -8.03
N ASP A 83 -10.89 23.99 -8.70
CA ASP A 83 -12.20 24.56 -8.35
C ASP A 83 -12.69 24.12 -6.97
N GLU A 84 -12.41 22.88 -6.57
CA GLU A 84 -12.82 22.31 -5.27
C GLU A 84 -11.98 22.86 -4.10
N ALA A 85 -10.90 23.57 -4.39
CA ALA A 85 -10.01 24.18 -3.41
C ALA A 85 -10.46 25.59 -2.98
N LEU A 86 -11.30 26.26 -3.79
CA LEU A 86 -11.73 27.62 -3.53
C LEU A 86 -12.61 27.70 -2.28
N GLY A 87 -12.39 28.70 -1.45
CA GLY A 87 -13.20 28.90 -0.24
C GLY A 87 -12.82 28.01 0.94
N ARG A 88 -11.82 27.14 0.78
CA ARG A 88 -11.41 26.19 1.81
C ARG A 88 -10.20 26.68 2.58
N GLU A 89 -10.20 26.39 3.88
CA GLU A 89 -9.04 26.60 4.71
C GLU A 89 -7.92 25.65 4.30
N VAL A 90 -6.72 26.20 4.16
CA VAL A 90 -5.57 25.51 3.60
C VAL A 90 -4.27 26.02 4.22
N ILE A 91 -3.30 25.13 4.42
CA ILE A 91 -1.90 25.50 4.61
C ILE A 91 -1.18 25.30 3.29
N VAL A 92 -0.54 26.34 2.78
CA VAL A 92 0.12 26.35 1.47
C VAL A 92 1.59 26.71 1.64
N CYS A 93 2.43 25.99 0.92
CA CYS A 93 3.87 26.18 0.88
C CYS A 93 4.32 26.63 -0.51
N PHE A 94 5.09 27.72 -0.56
CA PHE A 94 5.45 28.35 -1.82
C PHE A 94 6.77 29.13 -1.74
N ASN A 95 7.36 29.37 -2.91
CA ASN A 95 8.65 30.02 -3.10
C ASN A 95 8.52 31.25 -3.98
N LEU A 96 9.34 32.27 -3.73
CA LEU A 96 9.44 33.45 -4.59
C LEU A 96 10.66 33.32 -5.50
N ILE A 97 10.43 33.15 -6.80
CA ILE A 97 11.48 32.99 -7.81
C ILE A 97 11.25 34.06 -8.88
N ASN A 98 12.26 34.89 -9.15
CA ASN A 98 12.20 35.95 -10.17
C ASN A 98 10.95 36.85 -10.06
N GLY A 99 10.56 37.22 -8.84
CA GLY A 99 9.40 38.08 -8.57
C GLY A 99 8.03 37.39 -8.70
N LYS A 100 8.00 36.07 -8.85
CA LYS A 100 6.79 35.26 -9.01
C LYS A 100 6.71 34.18 -7.94
N HIS A 101 5.50 33.90 -7.46
CA HIS A 101 5.28 32.86 -6.46
C HIS A 101 5.00 31.52 -7.14
N TYR A 102 5.73 30.49 -6.75
CA TYR A 102 5.60 29.13 -7.26
C TYR A 102 5.33 28.18 -6.12
N PHE A 103 4.61 27.10 -6.40
CA PHE A 103 4.65 25.94 -5.50
C PHE A 103 6.08 25.41 -5.38
N LEU A 104 6.36 24.79 -4.22
CA LEU A 104 7.68 24.30 -3.85
C LEU A 104 8.33 23.44 -4.95
N TYR A 105 7.52 22.58 -5.60
CA TYR A 105 7.89 21.85 -6.80
C TYR A 105 6.76 21.94 -7.84
N HIS A 106 7.01 22.63 -8.96
CA HIS A 106 6.04 22.82 -10.04
C HIS A 106 5.34 21.52 -10.53
N PRO A 107 6.02 20.36 -10.70
CA PRO A 107 5.32 19.12 -11.06
C PRO A 107 4.53 18.47 -9.91
N PHE A 108 4.67 18.96 -8.67
CA PHE A 108 4.02 18.41 -7.48
C PHE A 108 3.18 19.46 -6.72
N ALA A 109 2.70 20.48 -7.43
CA ALA A 109 1.97 21.62 -6.86
C ALA A 109 0.81 21.21 -5.93
N GLN A 110 0.02 20.21 -6.32
CA GLN A 110 -1.11 19.70 -5.51
C GLN A 110 -0.70 19.13 -4.14
N ARG A 111 0.56 18.70 -3.99
CA ARG A 111 1.07 18.20 -2.71
C ARG A 111 1.57 19.30 -1.81
N SER A 112 1.82 20.49 -2.37
CA SER A 112 2.38 21.67 -1.67
C SER A 112 1.35 22.41 -0.81
N PHE A 113 0.14 21.86 -0.67
CA PHE A 113 -0.86 22.35 0.25
C PHE A 113 -1.66 21.21 0.90
N THR A 114 -2.23 21.51 2.05
CA THR A 114 -3.06 20.61 2.87
C THR A 114 -4.31 21.35 3.31
N PHE A 115 -5.47 20.67 3.26
CA PHE A 115 -6.77 21.27 3.55
C PHE A 115 -7.27 20.87 4.93
N GLY A 116 -8.03 21.75 5.56
CA GLY A 116 -9.01 21.31 6.55
C GLY A 116 -10.13 20.55 5.83
N ASP A 117 -10.49 19.37 6.32
CA ASP A 117 -11.71 18.64 5.93
C ASP A 117 -11.74 18.12 4.47
N GLY A 118 -10.64 17.56 3.97
CA GLY A 118 -10.65 16.81 2.71
C GLY A 118 -11.43 15.48 2.79
N PRO A 119 -11.82 14.88 1.66
CA PRO A 119 -12.39 13.52 1.63
C PRO A 119 -11.51 12.45 2.30
N ASP A 120 -10.20 12.71 2.34
CA ASP A 120 -9.17 11.86 2.94
C ASP A 120 -8.90 12.20 4.44
N ASP A 121 -9.40 13.32 4.96
CA ASP A 121 -9.09 13.83 6.30
C ASP A 121 -10.33 13.76 7.20
N GLN A 122 -10.71 12.53 7.59
CA GLN A 122 -11.82 12.27 8.51
C GLN A 122 -11.48 12.54 10.00
N VAL A 123 -10.31 13.12 10.27
CA VAL A 123 -9.81 13.38 11.63
C VAL A 123 -10.07 14.84 12.02
N PRO A 124 -10.80 15.10 13.11
CA PRO A 124 -10.96 16.45 13.64
C PRO A 124 -9.60 17.10 13.91
N ASN A 125 -9.42 18.35 13.47
CA ASN A 125 -8.21 19.16 13.66
C ASN A 125 -6.95 18.65 12.93
N ALA A 126 -7.09 17.88 11.85
CA ALA A 126 -5.96 17.42 11.04
C ALA A 126 -5.07 18.59 10.56
N LEU A 127 -5.68 19.70 10.15
CA LEU A 127 -4.96 20.89 9.70
C LEU A 127 -4.10 21.52 10.80
N ASP A 128 -4.59 21.54 12.04
CA ASP A 128 -3.83 22.06 13.19
C ASP A 128 -2.65 21.14 13.55
N GLN A 129 -2.77 19.83 13.33
CA GLN A 129 -1.68 18.87 13.54
C GLN A 129 -0.61 18.98 12.46
N ASP A 130 -1.01 19.16 11.20
CA ASP A 130 -0.09 19.47 10.10
C ASP A 130 0.68 20.78 10.39
N GLU A 131 -0.03 21.81 10.86
CA GLU A 131 0.60 23.06 11.28
C GLU A 131 1.61 22.86 12.42
N GLN A 132 1.21 22.09 13.45
CA GLN A 132 2.09 21.78 14.57
C GLN A 132 3.34 21.01 14.13
N SER A 133 3.20 20.06 13.20
CA SER A 133 4.31 19.32 12.59
C SER A 133 5.29 20.28 11.90
N ILE A 134 4.78 21.18 11.05
CA ILE A 134 5.59 22.18 10.35
C ILE A 134 6.33 23.07 11.36
N ARG A 135 5.63 23.58 12.38
CA ARG A 135 6.23 24.43 13.41
C ARG A 135 7.33 23.72 14.20
N ASN A 136 7.16 22.42 14.52
CA ASN A 136 8.19 21.62 15.18
C ASN A 136 9.45 21.50 14.30
N PHE A 137 9.29 21.15 13.02
CA PHE A 137 10.42 21.07 12.10
C PHE A 137 11.10 22.42 11.91
N MET A 138 10.35 23.53 11.85
CA MET A 138 10.93 24.87 11.79
C MET A 138 11.76 25.21 13.04
N ALA A 139 11.28 24.84 14.23
CA ALA A 139 12.01 25.03 15.47
C ALA A 139 13.33 24.23 15.49
N ILE A 140 13.29 22.98 15.02
CA ILE A 140 14.49 22.14 14.83
C ILE A 140 15.45 22.76 13.81
N ASN A 141 14.92 23.32 12.72
CA ASN A 141 15.73 23.92 11.65
C ASN A 141 16.36 25.26 12.04
N ALA A 142 15.79 26.00 13.01
CA ALA A 142 16.18 27.38 13.32
C ALA A 142 17.69 27.55 13.64
N PRO A 143 18.33 26.68 14.45
CA PRO A 143 19.76 26.76 14.71
C PRO A 143 20.64 26.40 13.51
N HIS A 144 20.08 25.76 12.49
CA HIS A 144 20.80 25.18 11.34
C HIS A 144 20.49 25.87 10.00
N GLN A 145 19.79 27.01 10.03
CA GLN A 145 19.31 27.70 8.82
C GLN A 145 20.40 27.95 7.77
N GLU A 146 21.58 28.39 8.17
CA GLU A 146 22.67 28.67 7.22
C GLU A 146 23.12 27.42 6.45
N VAL A 147 23.26 26.30 7.17
CA VAL A 147 23.60 25.00 6.57
C VAL A 147 22.48 24.55 5.65
N ILE A 148 21.23 24.59 6.11
CA ILE A 148 20.07 24.19 5.31
C ILE A 148 19.98 24.98 4.01
N LEU A 149 20.12 26.31 4.07
CA LEU A 149 20.10 27.17 2.89
C LEU A 149 21.26 26.87 1.93
N THR A 150 22.45 26.58 2.44
CA THR A 150 23.61 26.23 1.63
C THR A 150 23.38 24.93 0.87
N GLU A 151 22.90 23.90 1.56
CA GLU A 151 22.59 22.59 0.97
C GLU A 151 21.42 22.67 -0.03
N LEU A 152 20.42 23.53 0.24
CA LEU A 152 19.32 23.76 -0.70
C LEU A 152 19.79 24.43 -2.00
N ARG A 153 20.72 25.40 -1.92
CA ARG A 153 21.30 26.01 -3.12
C ARG A 153 22.06 24.98 -3.96
N LYS A 154 22.90 24.17 -3.32
CA LYS A 154 23.59 23.04 -3.96
C LYS A 154 22.62 22.08 -4.64
N ARG A 155 21.51 21.76 -3.97
CA ARG A 155 20.46 20.89 -4.54
C ARG A 155 19.80 21.49 -5.78
N LEU A 156 19.53 22.80 -5.78
CA LEU A 156 19.01 23.50 -6.96
C LEU A 156 20.01 23.50 -8.11
N GLU A 157 21.31 23.61 -7.83
CA GLU A 157 22.37 23.52 -8.84
C GLU A 157 22.55 22.09 -9.39
N MET A 158 22.24 21.07 -8.59
CA MET A 158 22.44 19.64 -8.89
C MET A 158 21.14 18.88 -9.15
N GLN A 159 20.07 19.56 -9.56
CA GLN A 159 18.68 19.05 -9.57
C GLN A 159 18.49 17.71 -10.31
N ASP A 160 19.32 17.42 -11.32
CA ASP A 160 19.27 16.18 -12.11
C ASP A 160 19.99 14.98 -11.44
N SER A 161 20.68 15.18 -10.33
CA SER A 161 21.52 14.14 -9.67
C SER A 161 20.83 13.38 -8.54
N GLY A 162 19.65 13.82 -8.10
CA GLY A 162 18.95 13.24 -6.95
C GLY A 162 19.64 13.53 -5.60
N TYR A 163 20.41 14.62 -5.51
CA TYR A 163 20.98 15.13 -4.26
C TYR A 163 19.90 15.63 -3.28
N GLU A 164 19.94 15.21 -2.02
CA GLU A 164 19.00 15.66 -0.97
C GLU A 164 19.62 16.58 0.08
N GLY A 165 20.92 16.86 -0.03
CA GLY A 165 21.70 17.62 0.95
C GLY A 165 22.59 16.72 1.82
N GLU A 166 23.72 17.30 2.25
CA GLU A 166 24.62 16.70 3.23
C GLU A 166 24.46 17.43 4.57
N TYR A 167 23.81 16.76 5.52
CA TYR A 167 23.50 17.32 6.84
C TYR A 167 24.27 16.59 7.94
N ASP A 168 24.57 17.32 9.02
CA ASP A 168 25.14 16.69 10.21
C ASP A 168 24.18 15.63 10.76
N LYS A 169 24.75 14.53 11.25
CA LYS A 169 24.00 13.42 11.85
C LYS A 169 23.12 13.87 13.02
N ALA A 170 23.53 14.86 13.80
CA ALA A 170 22.74 15.43 14.89
C ALA A 170 21.42 16.02 14.38
N LEU A 171 21.45 16.81 13.31
CA LEU A 171 20.27 17.40 12.70
C LEU A 171 19.35 16.32 12.09
N ILE A 172 19.93 15.34 11.40
CA ILE A 172 19.16 14.20 10.86
C ILE A 172 18.47 13.43 12.01
N ASN A 173 19.15 13.25 13.14
CA ASN A 173 18.56 12.59 14.31
C ASN A 173 17.43 13.40 14.94
N GLU A 174 17.53 14.73 15.00
CA GLU A 174 16.44 15.59 15.49
C GLU A 174 15.21 15.52 14.58
N TRP A 175 15.40 15.58 13.26
CA TRP A 175 14.31 15.36 12.31
C TRP A 175 13.68 13.98 12.44
N LYS A 176 14.50 12.94 12.56
CA LYS A 176 14.02 11.57 12.76
C LYS A 176 13.22 11.45 14.06
N ALA A 177 13.68 12.06 15.15
CA ALA A 177 12.97 12.03 16.43
C ALA A 177 11.58 12.67 16.33
N GLU A 178 11.46 13.79 15.61
CA GLU A 178 10.16 14.42 15.35
C GLU A 178 9.26 13.58 14.43
N LEU A 179 9.83 12.95 13.39
CA LEU A 179 9.07 12.00 12.54
C LEU A 179 8.55 10.81 13.36
N LEU A 180 9.37 10.22 14.23
CA LEU A 180 8.95 9.12 15.10
C LEU A 180 7.83 9.52 16.07
N LYS A 181 7.82 10.77 16.54
CA LYS A 181 6.70 11.30 17.32
C LYS A 181 5.43 11.44 16.49
N GLN A 182 5.54 11.92 15.24
CA GLN A 182 4.38 12.10 14.36
C GLN A 182 3.72 10.78 13.94
N VAL A 183 4.50 9.70 13.81
CA VAL A 183 3.95 8.35 13.59
C VAL A 183 2.91 7.98 14.66
N THR A 184 3.03 8.48 15.89
CA THR A 184 2.04 8.23 16.97
C THR A 184 0.69 8.92 16.76
N TRP A 185 0.58 9.85 15.80
CA TRP A 185 -0.65 10.60 15.51
C TRP A 185 -1.52 9.85 14.50
N ALA A 186 -1.89 8.61 14.83
CA ALA A 186 -2.57 7.70 13.90
C ALA A 186 -3.81 8.33 13.22
N GLY A 187 -3.96 8.09 11.92
CA GLY A 187 -5.06 8.58 11.09
C GLY A 187 -4.86 10.01 10.56
N THR A 188 -3.72 10.65 10.85
CA THR A 188 -3.42 12.01 10.42
C THR A 188 -2.48 12.02 9.22
N ARG A 189 -2.58 13.05 8.38
CA ARG A 189 -1.65 13.26 7.26
C ARG A 189 -0.20 13.36 7.74
N ALA A 190 0.05 14.02 8.86
CA ALA A 190 1.37 14.06 9.49
C ALA A 190 1.92 12.64 9.81
N ALA A 191 1.11 11.74 10.37
CA ALA A 191 1.55 10.36 10.61
C ALA A 191 1.86 9.61 9.31
N LYS A 192 1.04 9.80 8.27
CA LYS A 192 1.26 9.21 6.95
C LYS A 192 2.57 9.68 6.33
N ASP A 193 2.78 10.98 6.31
CA ASP A 193 3.97 11.60 5.76
C ASP A 193 5.21 11.19 6.57
N ALA A 194 5.10 11.09 7.89
CA ALA A 194 6.19 10.68 8.76
C ALA A 194 6.58 9.21 8.55
N ALA A 195 5.60 8.30 8.56
CA ALA A 195 5.85 6.88 8.34
C ALA A 195 6.45 6.64 6.94
N LYS A 196 5.93 7.34 5.92
CA LYS A 196 6.48 7.32 4.56
C LYS A 196 7.91 7.85 4.51
N ALA A 197 8.19 8.99 5.17
CA ALA A 197 9.52 9.59 5.19
C ALA A 197 10.55 8.61 5.75
N LEU A 198 10.24 7.97 6.89
CA LEU A 198 11.13 7.02 7.55
C LEU A 198 11.45 5.79 6.68
N VAL A 199 10.54 5.39 5.79
CA VAL A 199 10.69 4.21 4.92
C VAL A 199 11.36 4.53 3.58
N GLU A 200 10.97 5.63 2.95
CA GLU A 200 11.29 5.91 1.55
C GLU A 200 12.28 7.06 1.36
N HIS A 201 12.32 8.03 2.27
CA HIS A 201 13.14 9.23 2.10
C HIS A 201 14.63 8.90 2.27
N LYS A 202 15.48 9.36 1.34
CA LYS A 202 16.91 9.00 1.30
C LYS A 202 17.68 9.40 2.56
N LEU A 203 17.26 10.45 3.27
CA LEU A 203 17.91 10.88 4.52
C LEU A 203 17.58 9.97 5.72
N PHE A 204 16.46 9.24 5.70
CA PHE A 204 15.96 8.47 6.85
C PHE A 204 15.91 6.97 6.62
N LYS A 205 15.87 6.54 5.36
CA LYS A 205 15.79 5.12 5.01
C LYS A 205 16.95 4.34 5.64
N GLY A 206 16.62 3.39 6.50
CA GLY A 206 17.59 2.53 7.18
C GLY A 206 18.34 3.19 8.34
N THR A 207 17.90 4.35 8.83
CA THR A 207 18.56 5.06 9.94
C THR A 207 17.89 4.83 11.31
N CYS A 208 16.77 4.12 11.35
CA CYS A 208 16.08 3.76 12.59
C CYS A 208 16.88 2.71 13.37
N THR A 209 17.06 2.94 14.66
CA THR A 209 17.65 2.00 15.60
C THR A 209 16.61 0.95 16.00
N VAL A 210 17.07 -0.19 16.53
CA VAL A 210 16.18 -1.25 17.01
C VAL A 210 15.18 -0.75 18.06
N ASP A 211 15.60 0.14 18.97
CA ASP A 211 14.71 0.67 20.00
C ASP A 211 13.64 1.61 19.44
N GLU A 212 13.98 2.40 18.41
CA GLU A 212 13.01 3.22 17.67
C GLU A 212 12.02 2.33 16.91
N LEU A 213 12.49 1.25 16.28
CA LEU A 213 11.63 0.28 15.61
C LEU A 213 10.70 -0.43 16.59
N ARG A 214 11.18 -0.77 17.80
CA ARG A 214 10.34 -1.34 18.86
C ARG A 214 9.24 -0.38 19.28
N ALA A 215 9.57 0.90 19.44
CA ALA A 215 8.58 1.93 19.76
C ALA A 215 7.52 2.05 18.66
N VAL A 216 7.92 1.98 17.38
CA VAL A 216 6.99 1.94 16.24
C VAL A 216 6.14 0.68 16.26
N GLY A 217 6.73 -0.48 16.52
CA GLY A 217 6.02 -1.76 16.65
C GLY A 217 4.92 -1.74 17.72
N GLN A 218 5.09 -0.96 18.79
CA GLN A 218 4.05 -0.74 19.80
C GLN A 218 2.90 0.14 19.29
N GLN A 219 3.16 1.09 18.38
CA GLN A 219 2.10 1.96 17.81
C GLN A 219 1.24 1.23 16.78
N VAL A 220 1.81 0.23 16.12
CA VAL A 220 1.14 -0.55 15.06
C VAL A 220 -0.17 -1.21 15.53
N THR A 221 -0.29 -1.55 16.81
CA THR A 221 -1.53 -2.12 17.39
C THR A 221 -2.62 -1.08 17.63
N HIS A 222 -2.22 0.19 17.75
CA HIS A 222 -3.10 1.34 17.97
C HIS A 222 -3.42 2.09 16.68
N SER A 223 -2.68 1.84 15.59
CA SER A 223 -2.92 2.48 14.31
C SER A 223 -4.16 1.93 13.61
N GLN A 224 -4.85 2.82 12.90
CA GLN A 224 -6.11 2.51 12.25
C GLN A 224 -5.95 1.35 11.26
N VAL A 225 -6.88 0.40 11.34
CA VAL A 225 -6.98 -0.74 10.42
C VAL A 225 -7.02 -0.24 8.98
N GLY A 226 -6.20 -0.83 8.11
CA GLY A 226 -6.17 -0.47 6.69
C GLY A 226 -5.44 0.81 6.33
N SER A 227 -4.93 1.55 7.33
CA SER A 227 -4.27 2.84 7.12
C SER A 227 -2.91 2.71 6.40
N LEU A 228 -2.52 3.76 5.68
CA LEU A 228 -1.23 3.80 4.98
C LEU A 228 -0.07 3.93 5.96
N GLU A 229 -0.30 4.67 7.05
CA GLU A 229 0.52 4.84 8.24
C GLU A 229 0.97 3.49 8.76
N ARG A 230 0.01 2.63 9.11
CA ARG A 230 0.24 1.26 9.57
C ARG A 230 1.03 0.44 8.56
N ALA A 231 0.73 0.58 7.26
CA ALA A 231 1.49 -0.10 6.22
C ALA A 231 2.97 0.36 6.16
N TYR A 232 3.25 1.64 6.43
CA TYR A 232 4.61 2.15 6.47
C TYR A 232 5.32 1.78 7.77
N GLU A 233 4.64 1.88 8.93
CA GLU A 233 5.14 1.38 10.21
C GLU A 233 5.55 -0.10 10.14
N LEU A 234 4.69 -0.95 9.55
CA LEU A 234 4.95 -2.37 9.33
C LEU A 234 6.15 -2.61 8.42
N GLU A 235 6.40 -1.75 7.42
CA GLU A 235 7.60 -1.86 6.58
C GLU A 235 8.87 -1.54 7.35
N LEU A 236 8.79 -0.51 8.18
CA LEU A 236 9.91 0.02 8.92
C LEU A 236 10.45 -1.05 9.87
N ILE A 237 9.55 -1.70 10.62
CA ILE A 237 9.92 -2.74 11.58
C ILE A 237 10.28 -4.08 10.92
N ARG A 238 9.83 -4.35 9.68
CA ARG A 238 10.13 -5.59 8.93
C ARG A 238 11.60 -5.87 8.70
N GLN A 239 12.45 -4.85 8.80
CA GLN A 239 13.89 -5.01 8.65
C GLN A 239 14.57 -5.51 9.94
N GLU A 240 13.85 -5.58 11.07
CA GLU A 240 14.40 -5.90 12.38
C GLU A 240 13.50 -6.87 13.16
N PRO A 241 13.79 -8.19 13.12
CA PRO A 241 13.00 -9.21 13.79
C PRO A 241 12.78 -8.96 15.28
N SER A 242 13.76 -8.34 15.97
CA SER A 242 13.66 -8.04 17.40
C SER A 242 12.76 -6.86 17.75
N ALA A 243 12.19 -6.19 16.75
CA ALA A 243 11.23 -5.10 16.87
C ALA A 243 9.82 -5.47 16.39
N HIS A 244 9.60 -6.72 15.97
CA HIS A 244 8.28 -7.17 15.54
C HIS A 244 7.28 -7.17 16.72
N PRO A 245 6.00 -6.84 16.47
CA PRO A 245 4.94 -7.03 17.47
C PRO A 245 4.86 -8.51 17.86
N THR A 246 4.26 -8.82 19.00
CA THR A 246 4.07 -10.22 19.42
C THR A 246 3.22 -10.99 18.40
N LEU A 247 3.36 -12.32 18.33
CA LEU A 247 2.55 -13.12 17.41
C LEU A 247 1.04 -12.94 17.65
N GLU A 248 0.63 -12.80 18.91
CA GLU A 248 -0.76 -12.52 19.26
C GLU A 248 -1.25 -11.19 18.68
N GLU A 249 -0.46 -10.13 18.81
CA GLU A 249 -0.77 -8.83 18.20
C GLU A 249 -0.82 -8.93 16.68
N GLN A 250 0.16 -9.58 16.04
CA GLN A 250 0.16 -9.76 14.58
C GLN A 250 -1.08 -10.53 14.10
N LEU A 251 -1.55 -11.54 14.84
CA LEU A 251 -2.77 -12.28 14.52
C LEU A 251 -4.04 -11.44 14.74
N ASN A 252 -4.13 -10.65 15.81
CA ASN A 252 -5.23 -9.73 16.03
C ASN A 252 -5.29 -8.67 14.92
N MET A 253 -4.14 -8.13 14.55
CA MET A 253 -4.00 -7.22 13.43
C MET A 253 -4.49 -7.83 12.11
N LEU A 254 -4.08 -9.06 11.80
CA LEU A 254 -4.51 -9.78 10.60
C LEU A 254 -6.03 -10.00 10.57
N ARG A 255 -6.62 -10.28 11.74
CA ARG A 255 -8.06 -10.50 11.89
C ARG A 255 -8.86 -9.26 11.49
N GLU A 256 -8.41 -8.09 11.91
CA GLU A 256 -9.11 -6.83 11.69
C GLU A 256 -8.81 -6.25 10.30
N GLU A 257 -7.69 -6.61 9.69
CA GLU A 257 -7.15 -5.95 8.50
C GLU A 257 -8.10 -5.94 7.28
N THR A 258 -8.17 -4.80 6.60
CA THR A 258 -8.93 -4.61 5.36
C THR A 258 -8.04 -4.23 4.17
N SER A 259 -6.84 -3.71 4.43
CA SER A 259 -5.86 -3.33 3.40
C SER A 259 -5.00 -4.50 2.98
N GLN A 260 -5.02 -4.80 1.68
CA GLN A 260 -4.15 -5.81 1.06
C GLN A 260 -2.65 -5.50 1.23
N SER A 261 -2.28 -4.22 1.29
CA SER A 261 -0.88 -3.80 1.54
C SER A 261 -0.43 -4.22 2.93
N CYS A 262 -1.25 -3.92 3.95
CA CYS A 262 -0.97 -4.30 5.34
C CYS A 262 -0.94 -5.83 5.50
N VAL A 263 -1.90 -6.55 4.91
CA VAL A 263 -1.89 -8.02 4.89
C VAL A 263 -0.58 -8.54 4.28
N GLY A 264 -0.16 -8.01 3.13
CA GLY A 264 1.12 -8.37 2.50
C GLY A 264 2.31 -8.21 3.44
N LYS A 265 2.42 -7.07 4.14
CA LYS A 265 3.51 -6.80 5.09
C LYS A 265 3.45 -7.67 6.33
N LEU A 266 2.25 -7.90 6.88
CA LEU A 266 2.03 -8.86 7.97
C LEU A 266 2.48 -10.27 7.58
N SER A 267 2.18 -10.75 6.37
CA SER A 267 2.72 -12.05 5.91
C SER A 267 4.24 -12.08 5.88
N SER A 268 4.88 -10.98 5.45
CA SER A 268 6.34 -10.93 5.44
C SER A 268 6.92 -10.93 6.84
N LEU A 269 6.28 -10.25 7.80
CA LEU A 269 6.70 -10.24 9.21
C LEU A 269 6.55 -11.63 9.84
N MET A 270 5.39 -12.25 9.68
CA MET A 270 5.10 -13.59 10.22
C MET A 270 5.98 -14.68 9.58
N ASN A 271 6.40 -14.51 8.32
CA ASN A 271 7.33 -15.43 7.65
C ASN A 271 8.75 -15.41 8.25
N GLN A 272 9.13 -14.33 8.93
CA GLN A 272 10.45 -14.18 9.54
C GLN A 272 10.51 -14.68 11.00
N VAL A 273 9.39 -15.19 11.55
CA VAL A 273 9.31 -15.69 12.93
C VAL A 273 9.80 -17.13 13.02
N GLU A 274 10.61 -17.44 14.04
CA GLU A 274 11.22 -18.77 14.23
C GLU A 274 10.18 -19.88 14.53
N ASN A 275 9.01 -19.54 15.09
CA ASN A 275 7.96 -20.52 15.43
C ASN A 275 6.91 -20.66 14.33
N ARG A 276 7.31 -21.29 13.23
CA ARG A 276 6.47 -21.53 12.05
C ARG A 276 5.18 -22.29 12.35
N GLU A 277 5.25 -23.27 13.25
CA GLU A 277 4.10 -24.09 13.64
C GLU A 277 3.01 -23.27 14.34
N ALA A 278 3.41 -22.39 15.27
CA ALA A 278 2.48 -21.48 15.94
C ALA A 278 1.82 -20.49 14.97
N VAL A 279 2.58 -19.96 14.01
CA VAL A 279 2.02 -19.11 12.95
C VAL A 279 0.98 -19.88 12.14
N LEU A 280 1.32 -21.08 11.65
CA LEU A 280 0.42 -21.94 10.87
C LEU A 280 -0.84 -22.29 11.63
N ALA A 281 -0.73 -22.66 12.91
CA ALA A 281 -1.88 -22.96 13.75
C ALA A 281 -2.76 -21.72 13.96
N GLY A 282 -2.17 -20.56 14.29
CA GLY A 282 -2.91 -19.32 14.52
C GLY A 282 -3.68 -18.84 13.28
N VAL A 283 -3.01 -18.76 12.12
CA VAL A 283 -3.67 -18.38 10.86
C VAL A 283 -4.62 -19.48 10.37
N GLY A 284 -4.27 -20.75 10.59
CA GLY A 284 -5.10 -21.90 10.22
C GLY A 284 -6.42 -21.94 10.95
N MET A 285 -6.40 -21.72 12.28
CA MET A 285 -7.61 -21.61 13.10
C MET A 285 -8.48 -20.43 12.64
N MET A 286 -7.87 -19.28 12.31
CA MET A 286 -8.59 -18.14 11.76
C MET A 286 -9.26 -18.47 10.43
N ALA A 287 -8.58 -19.17 9.51
CA ALA A 287 -9.11 -19.50 8.19
C ALA A 287 -10.37 -20.39 8.25
N GLN A 288 -10.43 -21.32 9.19
CA GLN A 288 -11.53 -22.30 9.31
C GLN A 288 -12.64 -21.90 10.30
N ASP A 289 -12.45 -20.86 11.12
CA ASP A 289 -13.45 -20.47 12.13
C ASP A 289 -14.70 -19.88 11.49
N ALA A 290 -15.75 -20.70 11.42
CA ALA A 290 -17.04 -20.36 10.85
C ALA A 290 -17.66 -19.06 11.39
N ASN A 291 -17.35 -18.68 12.63
CA ASN A 291 -17.92 -17.51 13.31
C ASN A 291 -17.14 -16.21 13.00
N MET A 292 -15.98 -16.31 12.35
CA MET A 292 -15.21 -15.13 11.98
C MET A 292 -15.73 -14.45 10.70
N PRO A 293 -15.58 -13.11 10.59
CA PRO A 293 -15.88 -12.39 9.37
C PRO A 293 -15.14 -12.98 8.16
N ALA A 294 -15.80 -13.05 7.01
CA ALA A 294 -15.22 -13.62 5.80
C ALA A 294 -13.89 -12.95 5.41
N GLN A 295 -13.78 -11.63 5.59
CA GLN A 295 -12.54 -10.91 5.29
C GLN A 295 -11.35 -11.40 6.13
N SER A 296 -11.54 -11.62 7.44
CA SER A 296 -10.51 -12.16 8.33
C SER A 296 -10.03 -13.54 7.86
N ARG A 297 -10.98 -14.39 7.45
CA ARG A 297 -10.68 -15.74 6.91
C ARG A 297 -9.94 -15.68 5.58
N VAL A 298 -10.32 -14.74 4.70
CA VAL A 298 -9.60 -14.47 3.45
C VAL A 298 -8.17 -13.99 3.73
N ASN A 299 -7.96 -13.10 4.71
CA ASN A 299 -6.62 -12.66 5.10
C ASN A 299 -5.77 -13.83 5.58
N ALA A 300 -6.34 -14.71 6.42
CA ALA A 300 -5.66 -15.91 6.90
C ALA A 300 -5.30 -16.88 5.76
N LEU A 301 -6.21 -17.13 4.81
CA LEU A 301 -5.93 -17.95 3.64
C LEU A 301 -4.87 -17.29 2.72
N GLN A 302 -4.84 -15.97 2.65
CA GLN A 302 -3.77 -15.22 1.96
C GLN A 302 -2.41 -15.40 2.66
N MET A 303 -2.38 -15.47 4.00
CA MET A 303 -1.16 -15.84 4.73
C MET A 303 -0.74 -17.24 4.36
N LEU A 304 -1.61 -18.25 4.51
CA LEU A 304 -1.32 -19.64 4.17
C LEU A 304 -0.80 -19.78 2.72
N GLN A 305 -1.39 -19.04 1.78
CA GLN A 305 -0.91 -18.95 0.40
C GLN A 305 0.52 -18.38 0.30
N ALA A 306 0.84 -17.32 1.06
CA ALA A 306 2.17 -16.70 1.07
C ALA A 306 3.22 -17.58 1.75
N LEU A 307 2.82 -18.33 2.79
CA LEU A 307 3.65 -19.27 3.52
C LEU A 307 4.10 -20.44 2.62
N LYS A 308 3.22 -20.90 1.72
CA LYS A 308 3.43 -22.05 0.81
C LYS A 308 3.84 -23.34 1.52
N ASP A 309 3.31 -23.55 2.73
CA ASP A 309 3.70 -24.65 3.60
C ASP A 309 2.70 -25.81 3.51
N THR A 310 3.20 -27.02 3.26
CA THR A 310 2.34 -28.21 3.19
C THR A 310 1.68 -28.54 4.52
N ALA A 311 2.31 -28.17 5.65
CA ALA A 311 1.71 -28.33 6.98
C ALA A 311 0.48 -27.41 7.19
N GLY A 312 0.32 -26.37 6.38
CA GLY A 312 -0.86 -25.50 6.39
C GLY A 312 -2.06 -26.04 5.59
N LEU A 313 -1.85 -27.03 4.72
CA LEU A 313 -2.89 -27.58 3.85
C LEU A 313 -4.13 -28.11 4.59
N PRO A 314 -4.01 -28.82 5.74
CA PRO A 314 -5.19 -29.29 6.47
C PRO A 314 -6.17 -28.15 6.83
N TYR A 315 -5.67 -26.96 7.17
CA TYR A 315 -6.51 -25.80 7.46
C TYR A 315 -7.18 -25.23 6.21
N VAL A 316 -6.48 -25.27 5.05
CA VAL A 316 -7.07 -24.86 3.77
C VAL A 316 -8.16 -25.85 3.36
N HIS A 317 -7.93 -27.16 3.55
CA HIS A 317 -8.92 -28.21 3.27
C HIS A 317 -10.17 -28.04 4.14
N ALA A 318 -9.98 -27.82 5.45
CA ALA A 318 -11.08 -27.58 6.38
C ALA A 318 -11.86 -26.30 6.03
N ALA A 319 -11.19 -25.22 5.62
CA ALA A 319 -11.86 -24.00 5.19
C ALA A 319 -12.71 -24.21 3.92
N ILE A 320 -12.21 -25.01 2.96
CA ILE A 320 -13.00 -25.37 1.76
C ILE A 320 -14.20 -26.21 2.16
N GLN A 321 -13.99 -27.29 2.91
CA GLN A 321 -15.06 -28.19 3.31
C GLN A 321 -16.15 -27.45 4.10
N GLY A 322 -15.75 -26.61 5.06
CA GLY A 322 -16.67 -25.81 5.86
C GLY A 322 -17.48 -24.81 5.02
N GLU A 323 -16.93 -24.27 3.93
CA GLU A 323 -17.71 -23.45 2.99
C GLU A 323 -18.63 -24.31 2.11
N LEU A 324 -18.18 -25.46 1.63
CA LEU A 324 -19.03 -26.34 0.81
C LEU A 324 -20.24 -26.88 1.60
N GLU A 325 -20.05 -27.19 2.89
CA GLU A 325 -21.12 -27.64 3.79
C GLU A 325 -22.20 -26.57 4.03
N ARG A 326 -21.88 -25.29 3.82
CA ARG A 326 -22.85 -24.18 3.90
C ARG A 326 -23.72 -24.02 2.67
N GLY A 327 -23.33 -24.64 1.54
CA GLY A 327 -24.09 -24.59 0.29
C GLY A 327 -24.40 -23.14 -0.14
N PRO A 328 -25.69 -22.72 -0.22
CA PRO A 328 -26.06 -21.35 -0.62
C PRO A 328 -25.45 -20.23 0.24
N ASP A 329 -25.18 -20.50 1.52
CA ASP A 329 -24.61 -19.52 2.47
C ASP A 329 -23.07 -19.48 2.43
N ALA A 330 -22.46 -20.24 1.52
CA ALA A 330 -21.01 -20.27 1.34
C ALA A 330 -20.47 -18.90 0.90
N ASN A 331 -19.33 -18.52 1.46
CA ASN A 331 -18.63 -17.30 1.08
C ASN A 331 -17.69 -17.56 -0.11
N LYS A 332 -18.05 -16.99 -1.25
CA LYS A 332 -17.30 -17.13 -2.50
C LYS A 332 -15.86 -16.61 -2.41
N ASP A 333 -15.60 -15.54 -1.66
CA ASP A 333 -14.24 -14.98 -1.52
C ASP A 333 -13.32 -15.89 -0.70
N VAL A 334 -13.86 -16.56 0.32
CA VAL A 334 -13.13 -17.57 1.10
C VAL A 334 -12.73 -18.73 0.19
N LEU A 335 -13.67 -19.32 -0.57
CA LEU A 335 -13.37 -20.39 -1.53
C LEU A 335 -12.38 -19.95 -2.60
N ARG A 336 -12.57 -18.74 -3.16
CA ARG A 336 -11.69 -18.13 -4.15
C ARG A 336 -10.25 -18.07 -3.65
N ARG A 337 -10.06 -17.63 -2.40
CA ARG A 337 -8.75 -17.53 -1.77
C ARG A 337 -8.18 -18.90 -1.39
N ALA A 338 -9.01 -19.82 -0.91
CA ALA A 338 -8.58 -21.17 -0.54
C ALA A 338 -8.07 -21.96 -1.75
N PHE A 339 -8.76 -21.92 -2.89
CA PHE A 339 -8.24 -22.53 -4.13
C PHE A 339 -6.95 -21.87 -4.62
N SER A 340 -6.80 -20.55 -4.41
CA SER A 340 -5.53 -19.86 -4.69
C SER A 340 -4.39 -20.33 -3.78
N ALA A 341 -4.69 -20.67 -2.52
CA ALA A 341 -3.73 -21.26 -1.59
C ALA A 341 -3.33 -22.68 -2.04
N LEU A 342 -4.28 -23.56 -2.38
CA LEU A 342 -3.99 -24.89 -2.92
C LEU A 342 -3.12 -24.84 -4.18
N ARG A 343 -3.43 -23.94 -5.12
CA ARG A 343 -2.63 -23.71 -6.32
C ARG A 343 -1.18 -23.32 -5.99
N SER A 344 -0.97 -22.56 -4.92
CA SER A 344 0.35 -22.06 -4.53
C SER A 344 1.18 -23.09 -3.76
N THR A 345 0.55 -24.18 -3.29
CA THR A 345 1.16 -25.30 -2.56
C THR A 345 0.68 -26.62 -3.17
N PRO A 346 1.15 -26.97 -4.39
CA PRO A 346 0.76 -28.20 -5.05
C PRO A 346 1.15 -29.42 -4.21
N SER A 347 0.18 -30.30 -3.97
CA SER A 347 0.35 -31.55 -3.23
C SER A 347 -0.67 -32.57 -3.72
N GLU A 348 -0.30 -33.85 -3.74
CA GLU A 348 -1.20 -34.95 -4.09
C GLU A 348 -2.37 -35.04 -3.10
N THR A 349 -2.19 -34.60 -1.85
CA THR A 349 -3.28 -34.54 -0.85
C THR A 349 -4.37 -33.54 -1.21
N ASN A 350 -4.13 -32.67 -2.20
CA ASN A 350 -5.14 -31.74 -2.69
C ASN A 350 -6.11 -32.38 -3.71
N VAL A 351 -5.78 -33.54 -4.30
CA VAL A 351 -6.58 -34.17 -5.36
C VAL A 351 -8.01 -34.42 -4.87
N ASP A 352 -8.16 -35.18 -3.79
CA ASP A 352 -9.46 -35.59 -3.26
C ASP A 352 -10.34 -34.39 -2.89
N ILE A 353 -9.77 -33.38 -2.23
CA ILE A 353 -10.52 -32.18 -1.82
C ILE A 353 -10.94 -31.35 -3.04
N ILE A 354 -10.10 -31.27 -4.08
CA ILE A 354 -10.44 -30.53 -5.30
C ILE A 354 -11.53 -31.26 -6.09
N GLU A 355 -11.44 -32.58 -6.21
CA GLU A 355 -12.46 -33.39 -6.90
C GLU A 355 -13.81 -33.31 -6.17
N ALA A 356 -13.81 -33.49 -4.85
CA ALA A 356 -15.01 -33.32 -4.03
C ALA A 356 -15.59 -31.89 -4.17
N SER A 357 -14.72 -30.87 -4.25
CA SER A 357 -15.15 -29.49 -4.48
C SER A 357 -15.80 -29.31 -5.84
N LEU A 358 -15.22 -29.87 -6.89
CA LEU A 358 -15.76 -29.81 -8.25
C LEU A 358 -17.09 -30.54 -8.38
N ASP A 359 -17.36 -31.49 -7.48
CA ASP A 359 -18.63 -32.20 -7.42
C ASP A 359 -19.73 -31.49 -6.63
N SER A 360 -19.39 -30.47 -5.84
CA SER A 360 -20.36 -29.62 -5.14
C SER A 360 -21.23 -28.82 -6.12
N ASP A 361 -22.55 -28.82 -5.88
CA ASP A 361 -23.51 -28.02 -6.66
C ASP A 361 -23.15 -26.53 -6.66
N TYR A 362 -22.67 -26.00 -5.54
CA TYR A 362 -22.28 -24.59 -5.41
C TYR A 362 -21.12 -24.22 -6.34
N VAL A 363 -20.08 -25.08 -6.41
CA VAL A 363 -18.96 -24.88 -7.33
C VAL A 363 -19.38 -25.15 -8.77
N LYS A 364 -20.25 -26.15 -9.01
CA LYS A 364 -20.81 -26.45 -10.34
C LYS A 364 -21.57 -25.27 -10.95
N GLU A 365 -22.22 -24.45 -10.15
CA GLU A 365 -22.95 -23.27 -10.63
C GLU A 365 -22.04 -22.03 -10.84
N SER A 366 -20.82 -22.04 -10.29
CA SER A 366 -19.88 -20.92 -10.33
C SER A 366 -18.69 -21.18 -11.26
N TRP A 367 -18.78 -20.67 -12.49
CA TRP A 367 -17.71 -20.82 -13.50
C TRP A 367 -16.33 -20.41 -12.98
N GLU A 368 -16.25 -19.29 -12.27
CA GLU A 368 -15.01 -18.79 -11.69
C GLU A 368 -14.38 -19.77 -10.68
N LEU A 369 -15.21 -20.38 -9.80
CA LEU A 369 -14.71 -21.33 -8.81
C LEU A 369 -14.26 -22.63 -9.48
N GLN A 370 -14.97 -23.09 -10.50
CA GLN A 370 -14.52 -24.24 -11.30
C GLN A 370 -13.15 -23.98 -11.93
N GLN A 371 -12.96 -22.83 -12.57
CA GLN A 371 -11.69 -22.48 -13.19
C GLN A 371 -10.55 -22.53 -12.17
N ARG A 372 -10.77 -21.95 -10.98
CA ARG A 372 -9.77 -21.92 -9.90
C ARG A 372 -9.46 -23.31 -9.35
N ALA A 373 -10.47 -24.14 -9.13
CA ALA A 373 -10.32 -25.52 -8.70
C ALA A 373 -9.53 -26.33 -9.76
N TRP A 374 -9.90 -26.25 -11.04
CA TRP A 374 -9.18 -26.93 -12.13
C TRP A 374 -7.75 -26.42 -12.32
N VAL A 375 -7.49 -25.13 -12.10
CA VAL A 375 -6.13 -24.58 -12.12
C VAL A 375 -5.31 -25.12 -10.95
N ALA A 376 -5.89 -25.22 -9.75
CA ALA A 376 -5.22 -25.85 -8.61
C ALA A 376 -4.94 -27.34 -8.87
N TYR A 377 -5.88 -28.06 -9.47
CA TYR A 377 -5.71 -29.46 -9.88
C TYR A 377 -4.56 -29.62 -10.89
N ALA A 378 -4.51 -28.74 -11.89
CA ALA A 378 -3.47 -28.74 -12.92
C ALA A 378 -2.07 -28.40 -12.38
N MET A 379 -1.92 -27.89 -11.16
CA MET A 379 -0.61 -27.63 -10.55
C MET A 379 0.09 -28.87 -9.98
N ILE A 380 -0.66 -29.95 -9.75
CA ILE A 380 -0.14 -31.21 -9.17
C ILE A 380 0.74 -31.95 -10.21
N ASP A 381 0.51 -31.69 -11.51
CA ASP A 381 1.28 -32.17 -12.68
C ASP A 381 1.76 -33.63 -12.59
N SER A 382 0.84 -34.52 -12.23
CA SER A 382 1.03 -35.97 -12.22
C SER A 382 0.44 -36.63 -13.48
N GLU A 383 0.80 -37.88 -13.76
CA GLU A 383 0.23 -38.62 -14.90
C GLU A 383 -1.29 -38.74 -14.80
N GLU A 384 -1.79 -39.05 -13.59
CA GLU A 384 -3.22 -39.16 -13.29
C GLU A 384 -3.96 -37.83 -13.50
N THR A 385 -3.47 -36.75 -12.90
CA THR A 385 -4.12 -35.44 -13.03
C THR A 385 -4.11 -34.93 -14.48
N ASN A 386 -3.03 -35.22 -15.23
CA ASN A 386 -2.92 -34.91 -16.65
C ASN A 386 -3.87 -35.76 -17.52
N ALA A 387 -4.09 -37.02 -17.17
CA ALA A 387 -5.06 -37.89 -17.83
C ALA A 387 -6.49 -37.38 -17.59
N THR A 388 -6.83 -36.99 -16.36
CA THR A 388 -8.14 -36.41 -16.01
C THR A 388 -8.42 -35.12 -16.78
N ILE A 389 -7.46 -34.19 -16.86
CA ILE A 389 -7.60 -32.95 -17.65
C ILE A 389 -7.81 -33.27 -19.14
N THR A 390 -7.10 -34.28 -19.66
CA THR A 390 -7.23 -34.71 -21.06
C THR A 390 -8.61 -35.32 -21.32
N ALA A 391 -9.09 -36.19 -20.42
CA ALA A 391 -10.42 -36.77 -20.48
C ALA A 391 -11.49 -35.68 -20.46
N LYS A 392 -11.38 -34.71 -19.54
CA LYS A 392 -12.27 -33.54 -19.49
C LYS A 392 -12.26 -32.75 -20.79
N CYS A 393 -11.10 -32.47 -21.37
CA CYS A 393 -11.02 -31.77 -22.66
C CYS A 393 -11.77 -32.50 -23.80
N ASN A 394 -11.84 -33.84 -23.74
CA ASN A 394 -12.52 -34.68 -24.73
C ASN A 394 -14.02 -34.84 -24.47
N GLU A 395 -14.53 -34.37 -23.33
CA GLU A 395 -15.97 -34.34 -23.05
C GLU A 395 -16.69 -33.35 -23.98
N SER A 396 -17.91 -33.70 -24.38
CA SER A 396 -18.78 -32.82 -25.16
C SER A 396 -19.39 -31.76 -24.24
N PHE A 397 -18.73 -30.61 -24.11
CA PHE A 397 -19.28 -29.47 -23.39
C PHE A 397 -20.31 -28.72 -24.25
N SER A 398 -21.50 -28.48 -23.71
CA SER A 398 -22.47 -27.53 -24.28
C SER A 398 -21.91 -26.09 -24.24
N ASN A 399 -21.03 -25.79 -23.29
CA ASN A 399 -20.36 -24.51 -23.14
C ASN A 399 -19.00 -24.47 -23.88
N LYS A 400 -18.93 -23.73 -25.00
CA LYS A 400 -17.72 -23.55 -25.81
C LYS A 400 -16.56 -22.87 -25.06
N GLY A 401 -16.84 -22.10 -24.00
CA GLY A 401 -15.83 -21.48 -23.14
C GLY A 401 -15.09 -22.50 -22.28
N LEU A 402 -15.84 -23.48 -21.74
CA LEU A 402 -15.33 -24.57 -20.90
C LEU A 402 -14.39 -25.48 -21.67
N HIS A 403 -14.79 -25.86 -22.89
CA HIS A 403 -13.94 -26.63 -23.79
C HIS A 403 -12.63 -25.88 -24.14
N LYS A 404 -12.71 -24.60 -24.48
CA LYS A 404 -11.52 -23.77 -24.74
C LYS A 404 -10.61 -23.65 -23.52
N PHE A 405 -11.17 -23.57 -22.31
CA PHE A 405 -10.40 -23.53 -21.08
C PHE A 405 -9.59 -24.81 -20.88
N PHE A 406 -10.24 -25.99 -20.97
CA PHE A 406 -9.53 -27.27 -20.86
C PHE A 406 -8.50 -27.50 -21.96
N GLN A 407 -8.79 -27.10 -23.20
CA GLN A 407 -7.80 -27.13 -24.28
C GLN A 407 -6.52 -26.38 -23.89
N LYS A 408 -6.66 -25.20 -23.28
CA LYS A 408 -5.50 -24.41 -22.85
C LYS A 408 -4.76 -25.01 -21.63
N LEU A 409 -5.44 -25.79 -20.79
CA LEU A 409 -4.86 -26.49 -19.64
C LEU A 409 -4.16 -27.82 -19.99
N LEU A 410 -4.31 -28.31 -21.22
CA LEU A 410 -3.69 -29.58 -21.63
C LEU A 410 -2.17 -29.61 -21.37
N PRO A 411 -1.60 -30.77 -20.97
CA PRO A 411 -0.17 -30.92 -20.70
C PRO A 411 0.72 -30.56 -21.90
N THR A 412 0.19 -30.75 -23.11
CA THR A 412 0.84 -30.42 -24.39
C THR A 412 1.02 -28.91 -24.57
N ASN A 413 0.19 -28.09 -23.94
CA ASN A 413 0.18 -26.64 -24.03
C ASN A 413 1.02 -25.96 -22.93
N LYS A 414 2.22 -26.47 -22.64
CA LYS A 414 3.07 -26.07 -21.49
C LYS A 414 3.17 -24.56 -21.23
N ILE A 415 3.35 -23.75 -22.28
CA ILE A 415 3.46 -22.29 -22.15
C ILE A 415 2.11 -21.66 -21.76
N ILE A 416 1.03 -22.08 -22.41
CA ILE A 416 -0.31 -21.54 -22.17
C ILE A 416 -0.84 -22.02 -20.81
N ARG A 417 -0.59 -23.28 -20.45
CA ARG A 417 -0.89 -23.86 -19.14
C ARG A 417 -0.22 -23.05 -18.03
N LYS A 418 1.08 -22.75 -18.16
CA LYS A 418 1.80 -21.87 -17.21
C LYS A 418 1.19 -20.46 -17.15
N LEU A 419 0.78 -19.88 -18.27
CA LEU A 419 0.17 -18.55 -18.28
C LEU A 419 -1.18 -18.51 -17.55
N ILE A 420 -2.04 -19.53 -17.75
CA ILE A 420 -3.33 -19.64 -17.04
C ILE A 420 -3.12 -19.91 -15.56
N ILE A 421 -2.12 -20.73 -15.22
CA ILE A 421 -1.75 -20.97 -13.84
C ILE A 421 -1.39 -19.66 -13.13
N ILE A 422 -0.68 -18.75 -13.80
CA ILE A 422 -0.28 -17.46 -13.23
C ILE A 422 -1.47 -16.49 -13.20
N HIS A 423 -2.26 -16.44 -14.28
CA HIS A 423 -3.39 -15.53 -14.51
C HIS A 423 -4.69 -16.32 -14.80
N PRO A 424 -5.33 -16.92 -13.79
CA PRO A 424 -6.51 -17.76 -14.01
C PRO A 424 -7.77 -16.95 -14.37
N GLU A 425 -7.74 -15.63 -14.19
CA GLU A 425 -8.84 -14.71 -14.51
C GLU A 425 -8.74 -14.11 -15.94
N ASP A 426 -7.61 -14.30 -16.64
CA ASP A 426 -7.32 -13.79 -18.00
C ASP A 426 -7.36 -14.92 -19.07
#